data_AF-M5J6C9-F1
#
_entry.id   AF-M5J6C9-F1
#
_cell.length_a   1.000
_cell.length_b   1.000
_cell.length_c   1.000
_cell.angle_alpha   90.00
_cell.angle_beta   90.00
_cell.angle_gamma   90.00
#
_symmetry.space_group_name_H-M   'P 1'
#
loop_
_entity.id
_entity.type
_entity.pdbx_description
1 polymer ?
#
loop_
_entity_poly.entity_id
_entity_poly.type
_entity_poly.pdbx_seq_one_letter_code
_entity_poly.pdbx_strand_id
1 'polypeptide(L)' 'MILRVTKGTLPKDIIRKYNWSWVNVTTDDDKTRKIYLVDVDDSFDLYDHINLLYNLDGDDNYANGEINLENVVRIEHVN' A
#
# COMPACT_ATOMS: atom_id res chain seq x y z
N MET A 1 14.04 2.08 -2.34
CA MET A 1 13.53 1.72 -3.70
C MET A 1 12.23 2.46 -3.93
N ILE A 2 11.95 2.92 -5.15
CA ILE A 2 10.75 3.71 -5.49
C ILE A 2 9.93 2.95 -6.54
N LEU A 3 8.61 2.87 -6.35
CA LEU A 3 7.64 2.39 -7.32
C LEU A 3 6.68 3.53 -7.67
N ARG A 4 6.50 3.79 -8.97
CA ARG A 4 5.38 4.61 -9.46
C ARG A 4 4.20 3.67 -9.73
N VAL A 5 3.06 3.98 -9.14
CA VAL A 5 1.84 3.18 -9.31
C VAL A 5 1.11 3.68 -10.54
N THR A 6 0.69 2.74 -11.39
CA THR A 6 -0.03 3.00 -12.64
C THR A 6 -1.17 2.00 -12.77
N LYS A 7 -2.12 2.20 -13.70
CA LYS A 7 -3.21 1.25 -13.97
C LYS A 7 -2.72 -0.17 -14.32
N GLY A 8 -1.49 -0.34 -14.76
CA GLY A 8 -0.89 -1.65 -15.06
C GLY A 8 -0.13 -2.28 -13.88
N THR A 9 -0.03 -1.60 -12.74
CA THR A 9 0.67 -2.11 -11.56
C THR A 9 -0.18 -3.20 -10.92
N LEU A 10 0.39 -4.40 -10.81
CA LEU A 10 -0.31 -5.53 -10.20
C LEU A 10 -0.10 -5.53 -8.68
N PRO A 11 -1.13 -5.84 -7.87
CA PRO A 11 -1.03 -5.99 -6.41
C PRO A 11 0.17 -6.83 -5.96
N LYS A 12 0.37 -7.98 -6.62
CA LYS A 12 1.50 -8.89 -6.34
C LYS A 12 2.88 -8.23 -6.49
N ASP A 13 3.03 -7.26 -7.39
CA ASP A 13 4.31 -6.60 -7.63
C ASP A 13 4.63 -5.60 -6.50
N ILE A 14 3.60 -5.06 -5.85
CA ILE A 14 3.71 -4.21 -4.68
C ILE A 14 4.12 -5.06 -3.48
N ILE A 15 3.37 -6.12 -3.18
CA ILE A 15 3.65 -7.00 -2.04
C ILE A 15 4.99 -7.70 -2.15
N ARG A 16 5.38 -8.20 -3.33
CA ARG A 16 6.71 -8.80 -3.51
C ARG A 16 7.85 -7.84 -3.16
N LYS A 17 7.63 -6.53 -3.24
CA LYS A 17 8.65 -5.50 -3.02
C LYS A 17 8.63 -4.88 -1.62
N TYR A 18 7.46 -4.80 -1.01
CA TYR A 18 7.24 -3.93 0.15
C TYR A 18 6.49 -4.61 1.31
N ASN A 19 6.24 -5.92 1.24
CA ASN A 19 5.58 -6.63 2.33
C ASN A 19 6.40 -6.52 3.64
N TRP A 20 5.71 -6.36 4.76
CA TRP A 20 6.28 -6.24 6.11
C TRP A 20 7.37 -5.19 6.18
N SER A 21 7.12 -4.02 5.57
CA SER A 21 8.11 -2.95 5.45
C SER A 21 7.48 -1.58 5.65
N TRP A 22 8.27 -0.67 6.23
CA TRP A 22 7.91 0.73 6.28
C TRP A 22 8.04 1.36 4.90
N VAL A 23 6.95 1.98 4.45
CA VAL A 23 6.89 2.69 3.18
C VAL A 23 6.29 4.08 3.36
N ASN A 24 6.71 5.01 2.51
CA ASN A 24 5.98 6.24 2.26
C ASN A 24 5.06 6.02 1.06
N VAL A 25 3.76 6.21 1.26
CA VAL A 25 2.74 6.18 0.21
C VAL A 25 2.31 7.60 -0.10
N THR A 26 2.43 8.00 -1.36
CA THR A 26 1.95 9.28 -1.87
C THR A 26 0.68 9.05 -2.68
N THR A 27 -0.37 9.79 -2.36
CA THR A 27 -1.66 9.80 -3.06
C THR A 27 -1.74 10.89 -4.12
N ASP A 28 -2.73 10.81 -4.99
CA ASP A 28 -2.99 11.75 -6.10
C ASP A 28 -3.34 13.18 -5.65
N ASP A 29 -3.74 13.35 -4.39
CA ASP A 29 -3.89 14.64 -3.72
C ASP A 29 -2.58 15.18 -3.11
N ASP A 30 -1.44 14.64 -3.53
CA ASP A 30 -0.06 14.96 -3.09
C ASP A 30 0.21 14.75 -1.59
N LYS A 31 -0.69 14.09 -0.86
CA LYS A 31 -0.43 13.71 0.53
C LYS A 31 0.48 12.51 0.59
N THR A 32 1.43 12.55 1.53
CA THR A 32 2.33 11.42 1.80
C THR A 32 2.15 10.92 3.21
N ARG A 33 2.01 9.61 3.36
CA ARG A 33 1.85 8.93 4.66
C ARG A 33 2.88 7.83 4.81
N LYS A 34 3.56 7.80 5.96
CA LYS A 34 4.39 6.67 6.37
C LYS A 34 3.50 5.58 6.96
N ILE A 35 3.58 4.37 6.42
CA ILE A 35 2.80 3.20 6.85
C ILE A 35 3.68 1.95 6.86
N TYR A 36 3.33 0.96 7.66
CA TYR A 36 3.91 -0.37 7.59
C TYR A 36 3.01 -1.25 6.74
N LEU A 37 3.42 -1.55 5.51
CA LEU A 37 2.59 -2.27 4.55
C LEU A 37 2.60 -3.76 4.89
N VAL A 38 1.42 -4.33 5.16
CA VAL A 38 1.26 -5.73 5.56
C VAL A 38 0.62 -6.60 4.48
N ASP A 39 -0.28 -6.03 3.67
CA ASP A 39 -0.89 -6.77 2.57
C ASP A 39 -1.51 -5.85 1.51
N VAL A 40 -1.95 -6.45 0.40
CA VAL A 40 -2.84 -5.81 -0.56
C VAL A 40 -4.07 -6.70 -0.70
N ASP A 41 -5.20 -6.16 -0.29
CA ASP A 41 -6.50 -6.81 -0.49
C ASP A 41 -6.95 -6.56 -1.93
N ASP A 42 -6.85 -7.59 -2.76
CA ASP A 42 -7.39 -7.63 -4.11
C ASP A 42 -8.70 -8.45 -4.20
N SER A 43 -9.27 -8.83 -3.05
CA SER A 43 -10.56 -9.48 -3.00
C SER A 43 -11.67 -8.45 -3.25
N PHE A 44 -12.35 -8.59 -4.39
CA PHE A 44 -13.55 -7.80 -4.71
C PHE A 44 -14.76 -8.18 -3.83
N ASP A 45 -14.55 -9.02 -2.83
CA ASP A 45 -15.60 -9.59 -1.98
C ASP A 45 -16.08 -8.60 -0.91
N LEU A 46 -15.22 -7.66 -0.50
CA LEU A 46 -15.53 -6.62 0.50
C LEU A 46 -15.61 -5.22 -0.10
N TYR A 47 -14.87 -4.96 -1.18
CA TYR A 47 -14.74 -3.65 -1.80
C TYR A 47 -14.71 -3.76 -3.33
N ASP A 48 -15.34 -2.81 -4.05
CA ASP A 48 -15.24 -2.71 -5.52
C ASP A 48 -13.86 -2.20 -6.01
N HIS A 49 -12.85 -2.17 -5.14
CA HIS A 49 -11.52 -1.64 -5.39
C HIS A 49 -10.45 -2.38 -4.58
N ILE A 50 -9.20 -2.25 -5.03
CA ILE A 50 -8.03 -2.87 -4.40
C ILE A 50 -7.49 -1.94 -3.30
N ASN A 51 -7.20 -2.50 -2.13
CA ASN A 51 -6.71 -1.73 -0.97
C ASN A 51 -5.31 -2.15 -0.54
N LEU A 52 -4.44 -1.18 -0.25
CA LEU A 52 -3.23 -1.38 0.54
C LEU A 52 -3.62 -1.52 2.01
N LEU A 53 -3.29 -2.65 2.64
CA LEU A 53 -3.51 -2.89 4.06
C LEU A 53 -2.26 -2.57 4.85
N TYR A 54 -2.39 -1.80 5.93
CA TYR A 54 -1.23 -1.32 6.70
C TYR A 54 -1.47 -1.19 8.20
N ASN A 55 -0.35 -1.09 8.91
CA ASN A 55 -0.25 -0.75 10.32
C ASN A 55 0.51 0.56 10.54
N LEU A 56 0.14 1.34 11.57
CA LEU A 56 0.83 2.58 11.96
C LEU A 56 1.86 2.42 13.07
N ASP A 57 1.80 1.31 13.79
CA ASP A 57 2.69 0.91 14.88
C ASP A 57 3.79 -0.05 14.41
N GLY A 58 3.63 -0.66 13.24
CA GLY A 58 4.59 -1.62 12.68
C GLY A 58 4.44 -3.03 13.26
N ASP A 59 3.30 -3.33 13.87
CA ASP A 59 2.99 -4.67 14.34
C ASP A 59 2.64 -5.59 13.15
N ASP A 60 2.82 -6.90 13.31
CA ASP A 60 2.53 -7.91 12.29
C ASP A 60 1.10 -8.48 12.42
N ASN A 61 0.26 -7.80 13.21
CA ASN A 61 -1.16 -8.12 13.40
C ASN A 61 -2.03 -7.65 12.21
N TYR A 62 -3.31 -8.08 12.20
CA TYR A 62 -4.29 -7.67 11.19
C TYR A 62 -4.31 -6.15 11.01
N ALA A 63 -4.37 -5.70 9.76
CA ALA A 63 -4.23 -4.29 9.39
C ALA A 63 -5.19 -3.38 10.17
N ASN A 64 -4.67 -2.25 10.67
CA ASN A 64 -5.46 -1.21 11.34
C ASN A 64 -5.83 -0.03 10.44
N GLY A 65 -5.46 -0.09 9.16
CA GLY A 65 -5.92 0.85 8.15
C GLY A 65 -5.78 0.35 6.71
N GLU A 66 -6.46 1.04 5.81
CA GLU A 66 -6.49 0.75 4.38
C GLU A 66 -6.30 2.03 3.55
N ILE A 67 -5.69 1.90 2.35
CA ILE A 67 -5.60 2.96 1.34
C ILE A 67 -6.06 2.37 0.01
N ASN A 68 -7.07 2.98 -0.61
CA ASN A 68 -7.47 2.62 -1.97
C ASN A 68 -6.29 2.81 -2.93
N LEU A 69 -5.86 1.71 -3.56
CA LEU A 69 -4.72 1.67 -4.46
C LEU A 69 -4.90 2.59 -5.68
N GLU A 70 -6.14 2.85 -6.10
CA GLU A 70 -6.44 3.74 -7.22
C GLU A 70 -6.00 5.19 -6.97
N ASN A 71 -5.95 5.61 -5.70
CA ASN A 71 -5.51 6.94 -5.32
C ASN A 71 -3.99 7.01 -5.15
N VAL A 72 -3.27 5.89 -5.19
CA VAL A 72 -1.84 5.85 -4.94
C VAL A 72 -1.07 6.14 -6.22
N VAL A 73 -0.12 7.06 -6.16
CA VAL A 73 0.76 7.41 -7.29
C VAL A 73 2.20 6.96 -7.08
N ARG A 74 2.65 6.84 -5.81
CA ARG A 74 4.04 6.49 -5.47
C ARG A 74 4.13 5.71 -4.17
N ILE A 75 5.00 4.71 -4.15
CA ILE A 75 5.39 3.96 -2.95
C ILE A 75 6.91 3.95 -2.85
N GLU A 76 7.45 4.31 -1.69
CA GLU A 76 8.89 4.34 -1.44
C GLU A 76 9.25 3.59 -0.17
N HIS A 77 10.24 2.70 -0.27
CA HIS A 77 10.79 2.03 0.91
C HIS A 77 11.48 3.02 1.84
N VAL A 78 11.19 2.94 3.13
CA VAL A 78 11.89 3.67 4.19
C VAL A 78 13.01 2.77 4.71
N ASN A 79 14.26 3.25 4.63
CA ASN A 79 15.43 2.53 5.16
C ASN A 79 15.48 2.58 6.68
#